data_AF-A0A7S0J7M8-F1
#
_entry.id   AF-A0A7S0J7M8-F1
#
_cell.length_a   1.000
_cell.length_b   1.000
_cell.length_c   1.000
_cell.angle_alpha   90.00
_cell.angle_beta   90.00
_cell.angle_gamma   90.00
#
_symmetry.space_group_name_H-M   'P 1'
#
loop_
_entity.id
_entity.type
_entity.pdbx_description
1 polymer ?
#
loop_
_entity_poly.entity_id
_entity_poly.type
_entity_poly.pdbx_seq_one_letter_code
_entity_poly.pdbx_strand_id
1 'polypeptide(L)'
;HNRTNSALDALLRSDNLGHVLRAIASLEMFTLIASVVCHRMVADGAVPVIFKLLATLNRSTPHQKVVGHALRTLCNLGRHKELVARIWLPDALGVMVELVVNYREKETALLSQSLAVLELYLK
;
A
#
# COMPACT_ATOMS: atom_id res chain seq x y z
N HIS A 1 -20.73 -5.26 -11.34
CA HIS A 1 -19.39 -5.75 -10.99
C HIS A 1 -18.51 -4.56 -10.60
N ASN A 2 -18.11 -4.45 -9.33
CA ASN A 2 -17.33 -3.31 -8.82
C ASN A 2 -15.83 -3.52 -9.13
N ARG A 3 -15.21 -2.63 -9.90
CA ARG A 3 -13.79 -2.73 -10.31
C ARG A 3 -12.83 -2.75 -9.11
N THR A 4 -13.21 -2.11 -7.99
CA THR A 4 -12.45 -2.16 -6.73
C THR A 4 -12.41 -3.57 -6.14
N ASN A 5 -13.55 -4.26 -6.08
CA ASN A 5 -13.63 -5.60 -5.51
C ASN A 5 -12.84 -6.61 -6.35
N SER A 6 -12.88 -6.47 -7.68
CA SER A 6 -12.06 -7.31 -8.58
C SER A 6 -10.57 -7.07 -8.41
N ALA A 7 -10.13 -5.83 -8.18
CA ALA A 7 -8.73 -5.53 -7.91
C ALA A 7 -8.28 -6.08 -6.54
N LEU A 8 -9.14 -5.98 -5.53
CA LEU A 8 -8.87 -6.53 -4.20
C LEU A 8 -8.78 -8.07 -4.22
N ASP A 9 -9.71 -8.75 -4.89
CA ASP A 9 -9.70 -10.21 -5.02
C ASP A 9 -8.47 -10.72 -5.79
N ALA A 10 -8.04 -9.98 -6.83
CA ALA A 10 -6.80 -10.28 -7.54
C ALA A 10 -5.56 -10.14 -6.65
N LEU A 11 -5.52 -9.12 -5.78
CA LEU A 11 -4.43 -8.92 -4.81
C LEU A 11 -4.34 -10.03 -3.77
N LEU A 12 -5.50 -10.55 -3.36
CA LEU A 12 -5.62 -11.60 -2.34
C LEU A 12 -5.24 -13.00 -2.85
N ARG A 13 -5.38 -13.27 -4.15
CA ARG A 13 -5.32 -14.64 -4.71
C ARG A 13 -4.21 -14.90 -5.72
N SER A 14 -3.50 -13.86 -6.17
CA SER A 14 -2.60 -13.99 -7.31
C SER A 14 -1.14 -14.12 -6.92
N ASP A 15 -0.52 -15.25 -7.25
CA ASP A 15 0.94 -15.44 -7.20
C ASP A 15 1.66 -14.81 -8.41
N ASN A 16 0.90 -14.34 -9.40
CA ASN A 16 1.45 -13.66 -10.57
C ASN A 16 1.73 -12.17 -10.27
N LEU A 17 3.01 -11.80 -10.25
CA LEU A 17 3.46 -10.43 -9.97
C LEU A 17 2.88 -9.39 -10.94
N GLY A 18 2.66 -9.74 -12.21
CA GLY A 18 2.06 -8.84 -13.19
C GLY A 18 0.58 -8.54 -12.89
N HIS A 19 -0.16 -9.51 -12.36
CA HIS A 19 -1.54 -9.32 -11.92
C HIS A 19 -1.59 -8.45 -10.66
N VAL A 20 -0.73 -8.75 -9.69
CA VAL A 20 -0.58 -7.96 -8.46
C VAL A 20 -0.26 -6.50 -8.80
N LEU A 21 0.69 -6.26 -9.70
CA LEU A 21 1.06 -4.91 -10.14
C LEU A 21 -0.13 -4.14 -10.72
N ARG A 22 -0.92 -4.75 -11.61
CA ARG A 22 -2.11 -4.10 -12.20
C ARG A 22 -3.18 -3.83 -11.16
N ALA A 23 -3.39 -4.77 -10.23
CA ALA A 23 -4.35 -4.63 -9.15
C ALA A 23 -3.99 -3.45 -8.24
N ILE A 24 -2.76 -3.42 -7.71
CA ILE A 24 -2.34 -2.34 -6.79
C ILE A 24 -2.29 -0.97 -7.49
N ALA A 25 -1.89 -0.91 -8.77
CA ALA A 25 -1.92 0.34 -9.53
C ALA A 25 -3.35 0.88 -9.72
N SER A 26 -4.33 -0.01 -9.89
CA SER A 26 -5.75 0.37 -9.97
C SER A 26 -6.26 0.90 -8.62
N LEU A 27 -5.88 0.25 -7.52
CA LEU A 27 -6.25 0.71 -6.18
C LEU A 27 -5.65 2.08 -5.84
N GLU A 28 -4.39 2.32 -6.22
CA GLU A 28 -3.77 3.64 -6.09
C GLU A 28 -4.62 4.71 -6.81
N MET A 29 -5.01 4.45 -8.06
CA MET A 29 -5.81 5.39 -8.84
C MET A 29 -7.18 5.63 -8.21
N PHE A 30 -7.87 4.58 -7.75
CA PHE A 30 -9.20 4.73 -7.17
C PHE A 30 -9.18 5.46 -5.83
N THR A 31 -8.18 5.19 -4.98
CA THR A 31 -8.01 5.89 -3.69
C THR A 31 -7.60 7.34 -3.87
N LEU A 32 -6.93 7.69 -4.98
CA LEU A 32 -6.61 9.08 -5.28
C LEU A 32 -7.86 9.90 -5.63
N ILE A 33 -8.85 9.27 -6.28
CA ILE A 33 -9.99 9.98 -6.89
C ILE A 33 -11.21 9.98 -5.96
N ALA A 34 -11.47 8.90 -5.22
CA ALA A 34 -12.75 8.69 -4.56
C ALA A 34 -12.59 8.32 -3.07
N SER A 35 -12.94 9.25 -2.17
CA SER A 35 -12.95 9.02 -0.72
C SER A 35 -13.76 7.79 -0.31
N VAL A 36 -14.93 7.57 -0.94
CA VAL A 36 -15.76 6.38 -0.67
C VAL A 36 -15.03 5.06 -0.92
N VAL A 37 -14.07 5.04 -1.86
CA VAL A 37 -13.23 3.87 -2.10
C VAL A 37 -12.24 3.66 -0.96
N CYS A 38 -11.66 4.73 -0.41
CA CYS A 38 -10.79 4.64 0.76
C CYS A 38 -11.52 3.98 1.95
N HIS A 39 -12.73 4.46 2.27
CA HIS A 39 -13.54 3.88 3.35
C HIS A 39 -13.88 2.40 3.10
N ARG A 40 -14.31 2.06 1.86
CA ARG A 40 -14.63 0.67 1.50
C ARG A 40 -13.40 -0.22 1.59
N MET A 41 -12.25 0.20 1.08
CA MET A 41 -11.01 -0.59 1.17
C MET A 41 -10.63 -0.90 2.61
N VAL A 42 -10.77 0.06 3.53
CA VAL A 42 -10.52 -0.16 4.96
C VAL A 42 -11.58 -1.10 5.56
N ALA A 43 -12.85 -0.92 5.22
CA ALA A 43 -13.94 -1.76 5.71
C ALA A 43 -13.85 -3.21 5.21
N ASP A 44 -13.44 -3.40 3.96
CA ASP A 44 -13.33 -4.71 3.28
C ASP A 44 -12.02 -5.44 3.63
N GLY A 45 -11.20 -4.89 4.54
CA GLY A 45 -9.98 -5.54 5.02
C GLY A 45 -8.82 -5.55 4.02
N ALA A 46 -8.79 -4.60 3.08
CA ALA A 46 -7.71 -4.52 2.08
C ALA A 46 -6.35 -4.13 2.67
N VAL A 47 -6.34 -3.37 3.76
CA VAL A 47 -5.12 -2.81 4.35
C VAL A 47 -4.15 -3.89 4.87
N PRO A 48 -4.59 -4.88 5.68
CA PRO A 48 -3.72 -5.99 6.07
C PRO A 48 -3.06 -6.70 4.89
N VAL A 49 -3.78 -6.84 3.77
CA VAL A 49 -3.28 -7.50 2.55
C VAL A 49 -2.15 -6.67 1.93
N ILE A 50 -2.28 -5.35 1.90
CA ILE A 50 -1.24 -4.45 1.39
C ILE A 50 0.03 -4.55 2.24
N PHE A 51 -0.08 -4.56 3.57
CA PHE A 51 1.09 -4.72 4.44
C PHE A 51 1.73 -6.11 4.30
N LYS A 52 0.93 -7.17 4.22
CA LYS A 52 1.43 -8.52 3.96
C LYS A 52 2.16 -8.60 2.62
N LEU A 53 1.61 -7.97 1.58
CA LEU A 53 2.28 -7.87 0.29
C LEU A 53 3.63 -7.18 0.44
N LEU A 54 3.67 -5.99 1.04
CA LEU A 54 4.89 -5.21 1.24
C LEU A 54 6.00 -5.99 1.93
N ALA A 55 5.65 -6.80 2.93
CA ALA A 55 6.59 -7.67 3.66
C ALA A 55 7.22 -8.79 2.79
N THR A 56 6.61 -9.14 1.65
CA THR A 56 7.12 -10.19 0.75
C THR A 56 7.95 -9.65 -0.42
N LEU A 57 7.97 -8.33 -0.64
CA LEU A 57 8.57 -7.75 -1.83
C LEU A 57 10.09 -7.57 -1.69
N ASN A 58 10.83 -7.86 -2.77
CA ASN A 58 12.29 -7.72 -2.82
C ASN A 58 12.74 -6.47 -3.60
N ARG A 59 14.07 -6.29 -3.76
CA ARG A 59 14.68 -5.11 -4.39
C ARG A 59 14.71 -5.15 -5.93
N SER A 60 14.13 -6.13 -6.59
CA SER A 60 14.08 -6.16 -8.06
C SER A 60 13.15 -5.08 -8.62
N THR A 61 13.44 -4.58 -9.82
CA THR A 61 12.65 -3.53 -10.49
C THR A 61 11.14 -3.77 -10.53
N PRO A 62 10.61 -4.98 -10.86
CA PRO A 62 9.16 -5.17 -10.87
C PRO A 62 8.55 -5.14 -9.46
N HIS A 63 9.27 -5.61 -8.43
CA HIS A 63 8.80 -5.54 -7.04
C HIS A 63 8.82 -4.10 -6.53
N GLN A 64 9.84 -3.32 -6.87
CA GLN A 64 9.92 -1.89 -6.54
C GLN A 64 8.73 -1.08 -7.10
N LYS A 65 8.24 -1.43 -8.30
CA LYS A 65 7.02 -0.81 -8.86
C LYS A 65 5.80 -1.12 -7.99
N VAL A 66 5.63 -2.37 -7.57
CA VAL A 66 4.53 -2.78 -6.67
C VAL A 66 4.62 -2.03 -5.34
N VAL A 67 5.82 -1.95 -4.74
CA VAL A 67 6.06 -1.18 -3.50
C VAL A 67 5.62 0.26 -3.68
N GLY A 68 6.02 0.93 -4.76
CA GLY A 68 5.66 2.33 -5.00
C GLY A 68 4.15 2.55 -5.08
N HIS A 69 3.42 1.69 -5.81
CA HIS A 69 1.96 1.77 -5.89
C HIS A 69 1.28 1.50 -4.54
N ALA A 70 1.80 0.53 -3.77
CA ALA A 70 1.31 0.23 -2.43
C ALA A 70 1.51 1.41 -1.46
N LEU A 71 2.71 2.01 -1.44
CA LEU A 71 3.01 3.18 -0.60
C LEU A 71 2.13 4.38 -0.94
N ARG A 72 1.93 4.68 -2.24
CA ARG A 72 1.03 5.77 -2.65
C ARG A 72 -0.44 5.50 -2.31
N THR A 73 -0.87 4.23 -2.39
CA THR A 73 -2.19 3.81 -1.90
C THR A 73 -2.33 4.09 -0.40
N LEU A 74 -1.33 3.69 0.42
CA LEU A 74 -1.31 3.98 1.85
C LEU A 74 -1.29 5.48 2.15
N CYS A 75 -0.56 6.29 1.39
CA CYS A 75 -0.60 7.75 1.53
C CYS A 75 -1.99 8.33 1.23
N ASN A 76 -2.65 7.85 0.17
CA ASN A 76 -4.00 8.30 -0.17
C ASN A 76 -4.98 7.98 0.97
N LEU A 77 -4.92 6.77 1.53
CA LEU A 77 -5.73 6.39 2.68
C LEU A 77 -5.43 7.24 3.93
N GLY A 78 -4.15 7.53 4.19
CA GLY A 78 -3.69 8.25 5.39
C GLY A 78 -4.09 9.73 5.41
N ARG A 79 -4.51 10.29 4.28
CA ARG A 79 -5.09 11.65 4.23
C ARG A 79 -6.46 11.73 4.91
N HIS A 80 -7.13 10.60 5.09
CA HIS A 80 -8.39 10.47 5.80
C HIS A 80 -8.11 10.17 7.28
N LYS A 81 -8.02 11.21 8.11
CA LYS A 81 -7.60 11.09 9.52
C LYS A 81 -8.48 10.12 10.32
N GLU A 82 -9.77 10.07 10.00
CA GLU A 82 -10.74 9.15 10.58
C GLU A 82 -10.48 7.66 10.29
N LEU A 83 -9.66 7.36 9.27
CA LEU A 83 -9.30 6.00 8.89
C LEU A 83 -7.96 5.55 9.49
N VAL A 84 -7.08 6.47 9.90
CA VAL A 84 -5.70 6.20 10.35
C VAL A 84 -5.64 5.11 11.43
N ALA A 85 -6.47 5.21 12.46
CA ALA A 85 -6.52 4.24 13.56
C ALA A 85 -6.92 2.81 13.11
N ARG A 86 -7.65 2.69 12.01
CA ARG A 86 -8.06 1.40 11.43
C ARG A 86 -7.04 0.85 10.44
N ILE A 87 -6.16 1.71 9.92
CA ILE A 87 -5.14 1.36 8.94
C ILE A 87 -3.82 0.97 9.62
N TRP A 88 -3.44 1.68 10.69
CA TRP A 88 -2.16 1.47 11.38
C TRP A 88 -2.23 0.26 12.32
N LEU A 89 -1.99 -0.92 11.75
CA LEU A 89 -2.01 -2.21 12.46
C LEU A 89 -0.74 -2.39 13.32
N PRO A 90 -0.77 -3.24 14.37
CA PRO A 90 0.39 -3.49 15.24
C PRO A 90 1.69 -3.80 14.48
N ASP A 91 1.62 -4.60 13.42
CA ASP A 91 2.79 -5.04 12.65
C ASP A 91 3.19 -4.06 11.53
N ALA A 92 2.39 -3.02 11.28
CA ALA A 92 2.62 -2.08 10.18
C ALA A 92 3.95 -1.32 10.33
N LEU A 93 4.31 -0.94 11.56
CA LEU A 93 5.56 -0.23 11.84
C LEU A 93 6.79 -1.06 11.44
N GLY A 94 6.79 -2.37 11.76
CA GLY A 94 7.90 -3.26 11.42
C GLY A 94 8.12 -3.33 9.92
N VAL A 95 7.04 -3.56 9.15
CA VAL A 95 7.08 -3.59 7.68
C VAL A 95 7.61 -2.27 7.11
N MET A 96 7.14 -1.14 7.64
CA MET A 96 7.57 0.18 7.16
C MET A 96 9.04 0.48 7.47
N VAL A 97 9.52 0.11 8.66
CA VAL A 97 10.94 0.24 9.03
C VAL A 97 11.81 -0.63 8.13
N GLU A 98 11.40 -1.86 7.83
CA GLU A 98 12.13 -2.72 6.89
C GLU A 98 12.23 -2.10 5.49
N LEU A 99 11.15 -1.47 4.98
CA LEU A 99 11.20 -0.76 3.71
C LEU A 99 12.18 0.42 3.74
N VAL A 100 12.15 1.25 4.80
CA VAL A 100 13.11 2.35 4.98
C VAL A 100 14.54 1.83 4.98
N VAL A 101 14.80 0.78 5.77
CA VAL A 101 16.10 0.12 5.86
C VAL A 101 16.53 -0.44 4.50
N ASN A 102 15.60 -1.01 3.73
CA ASN A 102 15.89 -1.59 2.41
C ASN A 102 16.24 -0.57 1.34
N TYR A 103 15.68 0.64 1.43
CA TYR A 103 15.88 1.70 0.45
C TYR A 103 16.82 2.82 0.92
N ARG A 104 17.48 2.68 2.07
CA ARG A 104 18.35 3.72 2.68
C ARG A 104 19.62 4.05 1.90
N GLU A 105 20.19 3.10 1.15
CA GLU A 105 21.54 3.23 0.56
C GLU A 105 21.58 4.16 -0.65
N LYS A 106 20.43 4.49 -1.23
CA LYS A 106 20.27 5.50 -2.27
C LYS A 106 19.02 6.28 -1.95
N GLU A 107 19.07 7.61 -2.06
CA GLU A 107 17.89 8.45 -1.93
C GLU A 107 16.95 8.17 -3.11
N THR A 108 16.15 7.13 -2.96
CA THR A 108 15.19 6.67 -3.95
C THR A 108 13.82 7.25 -3.63
N ALA A 109 12.99 7.42 -4.65
CA ALA A 109 11.59 7.80 -4.46
C ALA A 109 10.83 6.86 -3.50
N LEU A 110 11.29 5.61 -3.32
CA LEU A 110 10.69 4.65 -2.39
C LEU A 110 11.05 4.94 -0.93
N LEU A 111 12.27 5.43 -0.66
CA LEU A 111 12.65 5.85 0.68
C LEU A 111 11.77 7.02 1.14
N SER A 112 11.67 8.07 0.32
CA SER A 112 10.84 9.24 0.64
C SER A 112 9.36 8.89 0.78
N GLN A 113 8.83 8.01 -0.08
CA GLN A 113 7.45 7.50 0.05
C GLN A 113 7.24 6.71 1.35
N SER A 114 8.21 5.88 1.76
CA SER A 114 8.12 5.10 2.99
C SER A 114 8.09 5.99 4.22
N LEU A 115 8.94 7.02 4.25
CA LEU A 115 8.96 8.03 5.31
C LEU A 115 7.66 8.85 5.35
N ALA A 116 7.14 9.24 4.18
CA ALA A 116 5.87 9.97 4.10
C ALA A 116 4.68 9.18 4.67
N VAL A 117 4.66 7.86 4.47
CA VAL A 117 3.68 6.99 5.14
C VAL A 117 3.89 7.04 6.65
N LEU A 118 5.10 6.79 7.16
CA LEU A 118 5.37 6.85 8.61
C LEU A 118 4.92 8.18 9.23
N GLU A 119 5.23 9.31 8.59
CA GLU A 119 4.81 10.62 9.04
C GLU A 119 3.29 10.82 9.08
N LEU A 120 2.53 10.18 8.19
CA LEU A 120 1.07 10.29 8.16
C LEU A 120 0.41 9.50 9.29
N TYR A 121 0.98 8.37 9.68
CA TYR A 121 0.34 7.44 10.62
C TYR A 121 0.87 7.54 12.05
N LEU A 122 1.99 8.24 12.28
CA LEU A 122 2.58 8.44 13.61
C LEU A 122 2.33 9.84 14.19
N LYS A 123 1.63 10.73 13.47
CA LYS A 123 1.18 12.05 13.95
C LYS A 123 -0.19 11.93 14.61
#